data_AF-A0A7C4C216-F1
#
_entry.id   AF-A0A7C4C216-F1
#
_cell.length_a   1.000
_cell.length_b   1.000
_cell.length_c   1.000
_cell.angle_alpha   90.00
_cell.angle_beta   90.00
_cell.angle_gamma   90.00
#
_symmetry.space_group_name_H-M   'P 1'
#
loop_
_entity.id
_entity.type
_entity.pdbx_description
1 polymer ?
#
loop_
_entity_poly.entity_id
_entity_poly.type
_entity_poly.pdbx_seq_one_letter_code
_entity_poly.pdbx_strand_id
1 'polypeptide(L)' 'MPCSPVPDPVFRLAGIIDPFAAENPYLLALLDLPPKCRRRLVRQVVLLCAAIPALEPLDALELLAKVAPYLNENAN' A
#
# COMPACT_ATOMS: atom_id res chain seq x y z
N MET A 1 6.87 -11.92 14.13
CA MET A 1 5.46 -11.86 14.57
C MET A 1 4.67 -11.27 13.42
N PRO A 2 3.65 -11.95 12.89
CA PRO A 2 2.75 -11.32 11.93
C PRO A 2 2.01 -10.22 12.69
N CYS A 3 2.14 -8.98 12.25
CA CYS A 3 1.34 -7.89 12.79
C CYS A 3 -0.10 -8.17 12.38
N SER A 4 -0.86 -8.83 13.27
CA SER A 4 -2.31 -8.90 13.13
C SER A 4 -2.83 -7.47 12.93
N PRO A 5 -3.74 -7.22 11.96
CA PRO A 5 -4.23 -5.89 11.67
C PRO A 5 -5.17 -5.51 12.81
N VAL A 6 -4.60 -5.04 13.92
CA VAL A 6 -5.37 -4.39 14.95
C VAL A 6 -5.98 -3.16 14.27
N PRO A 7 -7.32 -3.05 14.19
CA PRO A 7 -7.97 -1.93 13.54
C PRO A 7 -7.40 -0.64 14.11
N ASP A 8 -6.96 0.27 13.24
CA ASP A 8 -6.35 1.50 13.73
C ASP A 8 -7.41 2.23 14.58
N PRO A 9 -7.09 2.60 15.84
CA PRO A 9 -8.04 3.24 16.73
C PRO A 9 -8.66 4.49 16.13
N VAL A 10 -8.00 5.15 15.17
CA VAL A 10 -8.54 6.32 14.46
C VAL A 10 -9.84 5.99 13.70
N PHE A 11 -9.90 4.87 12.97
CA PHE A 11 -11.11 4.50 12.22
C PHE A 11 -12.25 4.11 13.16
N ARG A 12 -11.92 3.39 14.24
CA ARG A 12 -12.89 3.02 15.28
C ARG A 12 -13.48 4.25 15.96
N LEU A 13 -12.66 5.24 16.30
CA LEU A 13 -13.11 6.49 16.90
C LEU A 13 -13.94 7.34 15.94
N ALA A 14 -13.65 7.28 14.64
CA ALA A 14 -14.42 7.95 13.60
C ALA A 14 -15.74 7.25 13.26
N GLY A 15 -15.98 6.03 13.77
CA GLY A 15 -17.14 5.21 13.39
C GLY A 15 -17.09 4.73 11.93
N ILE A 16 -15.90 4.71 11.32
CA ILE A 16 -15.67 4.34 9.93
C ILE A 16 -15.11 2.92 9.89
N ILE A 17 -15.54 2.12 8.91
CA ILE A 17 -14.94 0.81 8.65
C ILE A 17 -13.48 1.04 8.25
N ASP A 18 -12.56 0.40 8.97
CA ASP A 18 -11.14 0.50 8.66
C ASP A 18 -10.89 0.02 7.20
N PRO A 19 -10.47 0.92 6.28
CA PRO A 19 -10.23 0.56 4.90
C PRO A 19 -9.05 -0.43 4.75
N PHE A 20 -8.21 -0.54 5.77
CA PHE A 20 -7.12 -1.52 5.85
C PHE A 20 -7.58 -2.87 6.45
N ALA A 21 -8.80 -2.93 7.01
CA ALA A 21 -9.45 -4.18 7.40
C ALA A 21 -10.27 -4.81 6.26
N ALA A 22 -10.37 -4.15 5.11
CA ALA A 22 -11.00 -4.70 3.92
C ALA A 22 -10.09 -5.73 3.22
N GLU A 23 -10.67 -6.71 2.53
CA GLU A 23 -10.01 -7.80 1.79
C GLU A 23 -9.23 -7.33 0.54
N ASN A 24 -8.71 -6.10 0.50
CA ASN A 24 -7.87 -5.68 -0.61
C ASN A 24 -6.47 -6.32 -0.48
N PRO A 25 -6.07 -7.18 -1.42
CA PRO A 25 -4.83 -7.95 -1.31
C PRO A 25 -3.58 -7.05 -1.31
N TYR A 26 -3.62 -5.89 -1.97
CA TYR A 26 -2.49 -4.97 -2.04
C TYR A 26 -2.28 -4.21 -0.72
N LEU A 27 -3.37 -3.82 -0.05
CA LEU A 27 -3.29 -3.18 1.27
C LEU A 27 -2.82 -4.17 2.34
N LEU A 28 -3.31 -5.41 2.30
CA LEU A 28 -2.83 -6.47 3.20
C LEU A 28 -1.33 -6.75 2.99
N ALA A 29 -0.92 -6.92 1.73
CA ALA A 29 0.50 -7.09 1.40
C ALA A 29 1.36 -5.90 1.85
N LEU A 30 0.84 -4.66 1.75
CA LEU A 30 1.51 -3.47 2.26
C LEU A 30 1.69 -3.55 3.79
N LEU A 31 0.66 -3.94 4.55
CA LEU A 31 0.71 -4.04 6.01
C LEU A 31 1.69 -5.09 6.51
N ASP A 32 1.81 -6.21 5.79
CA ASP A 32 2.72 -7.32 6.11
C ASP A 32 4.21 -6.94 5.97
N LEU A 33 4.51 -5.85 5.26
CA LEU A 33 5.89 -5.41 5.07
C LEU A 33 6.51 -4.78 6.33
N PRO A 34 7.85 -4.89 6.51
CA PRO A 34 8.55 -4.17 7.56
C PRO A 34 8.31 -2.64 7.48
N PRO A 35 8.30 -1.92 8.61
CA PRO A 35 7.98 -0.49 8.65
C PRO A 35 8.82 0.38 7.69
N LYS A 36 10.10 0.02 7.47
CA LYS A 36 10.97 0.72 6.51
C LYS A 36 10.51 0.53 5.06
N CYS A 37 10.15 -0.70 4.68
CA CYS A 37 9.67 -1.02 3.34
C CYS A 37 8.31 -0.38 3.06
N ARG A 38 7.40 -0.41 4.04
CA ARG A 38 6.11 0.30 3.98
C ARG A 38 6.28 1.77 3.66
N ARG A 39 7.12 2.49 4.42
CA ARG A 39 7.36 3.92 4.18
C ARG A 39 7.90 4.19 2.78
N ARG A 40 8.78 3.33 2.26
CA ARG A 40 9.34 3.46 0.92
C ARG A 40 8.24 3.31 -0.15
N LEU A 41 7.41 2.28 -0.05
CA LEU A 41 6.31 2.05 -0.98
C LEU A 41 5.27 3.17 -0.94
N VAL A 42 4.83 3.59 0.26
CA VAL A 42 3.89 4.71 0.40
C VAL A 42 4.45 5.98 -0.24
N ARG A 43 5.76 6.24 -0.08
CA ARG A 43 6.41 7.39 -0.73
C ARG A 43 6.41 7.27 -2.25
N GLN A 44 6.61 6.08 -2.81
CA GLN A 44 6.52 5.84 -4.25
C GLN A 44 5.10 6.05 -4.77
N VAL A 45 4.09 5.56 -4.05
CA VAL A 45 2.67 5.80 -4.37
C VAL A 45 2.37 7.29 -4.41
N VAL A 46 2.76 8.05 -3.38
CA VAL A 46 2.55 9.51 -3.33
C VAL A 46 3.20 10.22 -4.52
N LEU A 47 4.44 9.83 -4.87
CA LEU A 47 5.13 10.42 -6.02
C LEU A 47 4.45 10.08 -7.34
N LEU A 48 3.93 8.85 -7.49
CA LEU A 48 3.20 8.44 -8.69
C LEU A 48 1.89 9.22 -8.86
N CYS A 49 1.09 9.33 -7.79
CA CYS A 49 -0.14 10.11 -7.81
C CYS A 49 0.12 11.59 -8.10
N ALA A 50 1.22 12.15 -7.62
CA ALA A 50 1.61 13.53 -7.94
C ALA A 50 2.04 13.70 -9.41
N ALA A 51 2.60 12.66 -10.03
CA ALA A 51 3.07 12.70 -11.40
C ALA A 51 1.97 12.41 -12.44
N ILE A 52 0.95 11.63 -12.07
CA ILE A 52 -0.10 11.16 -12.98
C ILE A 52 -1.46 11.72 -12.52
N PRO A 53 -2.03 12.70 -13.24
CA PRO A 53 -3.33 13.25 -12.91
C PRO A 53 -4.42 12.17 -12.83
N ALA A 54 -5.29 12.29 -11.82
CA ALA A 54 -6.38 11.35 -11.55
C ALA A 54 -5.96 9.90 -11.19
N LEU A 55 -4.66 9.66 -10.92
CA LEU A 55 -4.23 8.36 -10.38
C LEU A 55 -4.50 8.30 -8.87
N GLU A 56 -5.38 7.40 -8.46
CA GLU A 56 -5.70 7.20 -7.06
C GLU A 56 -4.63 6.34 -6.35
N PRO A 57 -4.43 6.51 -5.03
CA PRO A 57 -3.38 5.81 -4.28
C PRO A 57 -3.45 4.27 -4.37
N LEU A 58 -4.66 3.72 -4.43
CA LEU A 58 -4.89 2.28 -4.52
C LEU A 58 -4.49 1.75 -5.91
N ASP A 59 -4.85 2.47 -6.98
CA ASP A 59 -4.47 2.14 -8.35
C ASP A 59 -2.95 2.25 -8.54
N ALA A 60 -2.32 3.27 -7.93
CA ALA A 60 -0.87 3.41 -7.93
C ALA A 60 -0.17 2.26 -7.19
N LEU A 61 -0.72 1.79 -6.07
CA LEU A 61 -0.18 0.66 -5.32
C LEU A 61 -0.31 -0.64 -6.13
N GLU A 62 -1.45 -0.88 -6.77
CA GLU A 62 -1.67 -2.02 -7.67
C GLU A 62 -0.69 -1.99 -8.86
N LEU A 63 -0.48 -0.82 -9.45
CA LEU A 63 0.47 -0.63 -10.55
C LEU A 63 1.90 -0.98 -10.12
N LEU A 64 2.35 -0.49 -8.97
CA LEU A 64 3.68 -0.83 -8.44
C LEU A 64 3.84 -2.33 -8.19
N ALA A 65 2.79 -3.00 -7.69
CA ALA A 65 2.81 -4.44 -7.47
C ALA A 65 2.91 -5.22 -8.80
N LYS A 66 2.18 -4.78 -9.85
CA LYS A 66 2.21 -5.42 -11.17
C LYS A 66 3.51 -5.17 -11.94
N VAL A 67 4.16 -4.02 -11.72
CA VAL A 67 5.41 -3.67 -12.42
C VAL A 67 6.65 -4.26 -11.75
N ALA A 68 6.60 -4.57 -10.46
CA ALA A 68 7.75 -5.08 -9.69
C ALA A 68 8.47 -6.30 -10.32
N PRO A 69 7.78 -7.33 -10.87
CA PRO A 69 8.45 -8.47 -11.51
C PRO A 69 9.37 -8.06 -12.67
N TYR A 70 8.91 -7.12 -13.50
CA TYR A 70 9.63 -6.67 -14.69
C TYR A 70 10.85 -5.79 -14.38
N LEU A 71 10.84 -5.12 -13.21
CA LEU A 71 11.99 -4.32 -12.78
C LEU A 71 13.13 -5.18 -12.23
N ASN A 72 12.82 -6.36 -11.68
CA ASN A 72 13.85 -7.30 -11.22
C ASN A 72 14.51 -8.03 -12.40
N GLU A 73 13.79 -8.26 -13.50
CA GLU A 73 14.34 -8.91 -14.70
C GLU A 73 15.31 -8.00 -15.46
N ASN A 74 15.08 -6.68 -15.47
CA ASN A 74 15.96 -5.70 -16.11
C ASN A 74 17.15 -5.22 -15.24
N ALA A 75 17.30 -5.77 -14.03
CA ALA A 75 18.40 -5.47 -13.12
C ALA A 75 19.57 -6.48 -13.22
N ASN A 76 19.47 -7.45 -14.13
CA ASN A 76 20.52 -8.39 -14.55
C ASN A 76 20.98 -8.08 -15.98
#